data_AF-A0A7W4VYH4-F1
#
_entry.id   AF-A0A7W4VYH4-F1
#
_cell.length_a   1.000
_cell.length_b   1.000
_cell.length_c   1.000
_cell.angle_alpha   90.00
_cell.angle_beta   90.00
_cell.angle_gamma   90.00
#
_symmetry.space_group_name_H-M   'P 1'
#
loop_
_entity.id
_entity.type
_entity.pdbx_description
1 polymer ?
#
loop_
_entity_poly.entity_id
_entity_poly.type
_entity_poly.pdbx_seq_one_letter_code
_entity_poly.pdbx_strand_id
1 'polypeptide(L)'
;MARLRDRRGGQDQVALQVLTTAREQLDAERLRAINALTALVRTHDLGIDARRALTRTQIRQIANWRRRAEAIGLATARAEAVRLAGRVAELDIELKGNRAQLTALVTTRAPELLAMPGVGAVTAAVVLCDWSGPPRAGAQRSRHGPDRRHLPDSSVLG
;
A
#
# COMPACT_ATOMS: atom_id res chain seq x y z
N MET A 1 3.78 -21.66 -27.99
CA MET A 1 4.62 -21.04 -26.92
C MET A 1 4.18 -19.63 -26.50
N ALA A 2 3.55 -18.80 -27.34
CA ALA A 2 3.22 -17.39 -27.02
C ALA A 2 2.16 -17.18 -25.92
N ARG A 3 1.11 -18.01 -25.86
CA ARG A 3 -0.05 -17.84 -24.95
C ARG A 3 0.28 -17.95 -23.45
N LEU A 4 1.35 -18.68 -23.10
CA LEU A 4 1.79 -18.87 -21.70
C LEU A 4 2.56 -17.65 -21.16
N ARG A 5 3.28 -16.94 -22.05
CA ARG A 5 4.09 -15.77 -21.68
C ARG A 5 3.20 -14.57 -21.38
N ASP A 6 2.10 -14.42 -22.13
CA ASP A 6 1.10 -13.37 -21.96
C ASP A 6 0.33 -13.50 -20.63
N ARG A 7 -0.05 -14.74 -20.26
CA ARG A 7 -0.70 -15.01 -18.97
C ARG A 7 0.20 -14.73 -17.77
N ARG A 8 1.48 -15.12 -17.86
CA ARG A 8 2.47 -14.87 -16.80
C ARG A 8 2.70 -13.36 -16.65
N GLY A 9 2.80 -12.65 -17.78
CA GLY A 9 2.91 -11.19 -17.77
C GLY A 9 1.71 -10.48 -17.13
N GLY A 10 0.49 -10.99 -17.32
CA GLY A 10 -0.69 -10.46 -16.62
C GLY A 10 -0.69 -10.72 -15.11
N GLN A 11 -0.25 -11.90 -14.67
CA GLN A 11 -0.19 -12.25 -13.24
C GLN A 11 0.85 -11.43 -12.47
N ASP A 12 2.04 -11.27 -13.06
CA ASP A 12 3.10 -10.45 -12.47
C ASP A 12 2.67 -8.97 -12.39
N GLN A 13 1.81 -8.51 -13.31
CA GLN A 13 1.31 -7.13 -13.33
C GLN A 13 0.33 -6.89 -12.19
N VAL A 14 -0.61 -7.82 -11.99
CA VAL A 14 -1.53 -7.80 -10.86
C VAL A 14 -0.74 -7.83 -9.55
N ALA A 15 0.31 -8.64 -9.45
CA ALA A 15 1.15 -8.69 -8.26
C ALA A 15 1.85 -7.36 -7.97
N LEU A 16 2.43 -6.70 -8.99
CA LEU A 16 3.04 -5.38 -8.84
C LEU A 16 2.04 -4.32 -8.36
N GLN A 17 0.83 -4.31 -8.92
CA GLN A 17 -0.24 -3.39 -8.51
C GLN A 17 -0.65 -3.62 -7.05
N VAL A 18 -0.93 -4.88 -6.67
CA VAL A 18 -1.31 -5.24 -5.31
C VAL A 18 -0.22 -4.83 -4.31
N LEU A 19 1.05 -5.10 -4.61
CA LEU A 19 2.15 -4.75 -3.72
C LEU A 19 2.37 -3.23 -3.63
N THR A 20 2.15 -2.49 -4.71
CA THR A 20 2.25 -1.03 -4.72
C THR A 20 1.13 -0.40 -3.87
N THR A 21 -0.12 -0.84 -4.05
CA THR A 21 -1.24 -0.40 -3.20
C THR A 21 -1.04 -0.77 -1.73
N ALA A 22 -0.60 -2.01 -1.45
CA ALA A 22 -0.33 -2.44 -0.08
C ALA A 22 0.77 -1.58 0.57
N ARG A 23 1.79 -1.19 -0.20
CA ARG A 23 2.84 -0.30 0.28
C ARG A 23 2.31 1.06 0.72
N GLU A 24 1.46 1.68 -0.10
CA GLU A 24 0.85 2.98 0.22
C GLU A 24 0.02 2.90 1.51
N GLN A 25 -0.72 1.81 1.71
CA GLN A 25 -1.49 1.57 2.92
C GLN A 25 -0.58 1.42 4.15
N LEU A 26 0.50 0.64 4.03
CA LEU A 26 1.49 0.45 5.10
C LEU A 26 2.20 1.77 5.46
N ASP A 27 2.61 2.56 4.48
CA ASP A 27 3.25 3.86 4.69
C ASP A 27 2.29 4.86 5.36
N ALA A 28 1.01 4.89 4.93
CA ALA A 28 -0.01 5.73 5.55
C ALA A 28 -0.30 5.32 7.00
N GLU A 29 -0.41 4.01 7.27
CA GLU A 29 -0.60 3.51 8.63
C GLU A 29 0.61 3.81 9.52
N ARG A 30 1.81 3.63 9.00
CA ARG A 30 3.06 3.92 9.71
C ARG A 30 3.15 5.39 10.09
N LEU A 31 2.81 6.29 9.16
CA LEU A 31 2.77 7.72 9.43
C LEU A 31 1.75 8.07 10.51
N ARG A 32 0.53 7.50 10.43
CA ARG A 32 -0.50 7.69 11.46
C ARG A 32 -0.01 7.23 12.83
N ALA A 33 0.62 6.06 12.93
CA ALA A 33 1.14 5.53 14.19
C ALA A 33 2.27 6.39 14.77
N ILE A 34 3.20 6.88 13.93
CA ILE A 34 4.27 7.79 14.36
C ILE A 34 3.70 9.12 14.86
N ASN A 35 2.72 9.68 14.16
CA ASN A 35 2.11 10.95 14.55
C ASN A 35 1.32 10.81 15.86
N ALA A 36 0.55 9.73 16.02
CA ALA A 36 -0.15 9.42 17.26
C ALA A 36 0.83 9.24 18.43
N LEU A 37 1.91 8.49 18.21
CA LEU A 37 2.95 8.30 19.22
C LEU A 37 3.60 9.63 19.61
N THR A 38 3.97 10.44 18.62
CA THR A 38 4.60 11.75 18.82
C THR A 38 3.68 12.70 19.60
N ALA A 39 2.39 12.74 19.28
CA ALA A 39 1.41 13.52 20.04
C ALA A 39 1.31 13.05 21.49
N LEU A 40 1.21 11.73 21.70
CA LEU A 40 1.09 11.14 23.04
C LEU A 40 2.29 11.47 23.94
N VAL A 41 3.51 11.33 23.44
CA VAL A 41 4.74 11.64 24.21
C VAL A 41 5.01 13.13 24.38
N ARG A 42 4.31 14.00 23.64
CA ARG A 42 4.34 15.47 23.83
C ARG A 42 3.35 15.91 24.89
N THR A 43 2.18 15.28 24.94
CA THR A 43 1.12 15.63 25.89
C THR A 43 1.42 15.11 27.30
N HIS A 44 2.08 13.96 27.41
CA HIS A 44 2.42 13.34 28.69
C HIS A 44 3.92 13.33 28.88
N ASP A 45 4.40 13.78 30.05
CA ASP A 45 5.80 13.65 30.42
C ASP A 45 6.15 12.18 30.70
N LEU A 46 6.61 11.50 29.65
CA LEU A 46 7.00 10.08 29.70
C LEU A 46 8.53 9.90 29.77
N GLY A 47 9.28 11.00 29.92
CA GLY A 47 10.75 11.01 30.00
C GLY A 47 11.47 10.93 28.65
N ILE A 48 10.85 11.38 27.56
CA ILE A 48 11.48 11.51 26.24
C ILE A 48 11.30 12.94 25.72
N ASP A 49 12.38 13.53 25.21
CA ASP A 49 12.29 14.79 24.48
C ASP A 49 11.65 14.57 23.10
N ALA A 50 10.40 14.99 22.97
CA ALA A 50 9.60 14.91 21.75
C ALA A 50 9.44 16.28 21.06
N ARG A 51 10.25 17.30 21.38
CA ARG A 51 10.21 18.60 20.68
C ARG A 51 10.58 18.49 19.20
N ARG A 52 11.32 17.44 18.83
CA ARG A 52 11.65 17.07 17.45
C ARG A 52 10.93 15.79 17.05
N ALA A 53 10.97 15.47 15.76
CA ALA A 53 10.46 14.19 15.27
C ALA A 53 11.17 13.02 15.98
N LEU A 54 10.41 11.99 16.37
CA LEU A 54 10.97 10.82 17.03
C LEU A 54 11.89 10.05 16.08
N THR A 55 13.11 9.79 16.55
CA THR A 55 14.06 8.96 15.81
C THR A 55 13.66 7.48 15.89
N ARG A 56 14.11 6.69 14.92
CA ARG A 56 13.90 5.22 14.92
C ARG A 56 14.48 4.55 16.18
N THR A 57 15.53 5.11 16.76
CA THR A 57 16.11 4.61 18.02
C THR A 57 15.21 4.92 19.21
N GLN A 58 14.66 6.14 19.30
CA GLN A 58 13.69 6.48 20.34
C GLN A 58 12.42 5.62 20.25
N ILE A 59 11.88 5.40 19.05
CA ILE A 59 10.70 4.54 18.86
C ILE A 59 10.99 3.12 19.35
N ARG A 60 12.15 2.54 18.99
CA ARG A 60 12.56 1.22 19.49
C ARG A 60 12.77 1.18 21.00
N GLN A 61 13.30 2.25 21.58
CA GLN A 61 13.43 2.37 23.04
C GLN A 61 12.07 2.38 23.72
N ILE A 62 11.10 3.13 23.18
CA ILE A 62 9.72 3.19 23.69
C ILE A 62 9.06 1.81 23.62
N ALA A 63 9.19 1.10 22.49
CA ALA A 63 8.63 -0.23 22.33
C ALA A 63 9.14 -1.24 23.37
N ASN A 64 10.34 -1.00 23.93
CA ASN A 64 10.97 -1.85 24.94
C ASN A 64 10.78 -1.35 26.39
N TRP A 65 9.95 -0.33 26.61
CA TRP A 65 9.69 0.16 27.96
C TRP A 65 9.06 -0.92 28.85
N ARG A 66 9.59 -1.05 30.07
CA ARG A 66 9.01 -1.90 31.11
C ARG A 66 7.96 -1.12 31.89
N ARG A 67 7.02 -1.84 32.50
CA ARG A 67 6.08 -1.27 33.47
C ARG A 67 6.83 -0.58 34.61
N ARG A 68 6.29 0.53 35.08
CA ARG A 68 6.74 1.31 36.23
C ARG A 68 5.57 1.55 37.17
N ALA A 69 5.86 1.76 38.45
CA ALA A 69 4.87 2.25 39.40
C ALA A 69 4.65 3.74 39.13
N GLU A 70 3.54 4.07 38.48
CA GLU A 70 3.16 5.43 38.06
C GLU A 70 1.66 5.62 38.37
N ALA A 71 1.20 6.87 38.42
CA ALA A 71 -0.23 7.17 38.49
C ALA A 71 -0.96 6.57 37.28
N ILE A 72 -2.23 6.17 37.45
CA ILE A 72 -2.98 5.41 36.43
C ILE A 72 -2.98 6.08 35.05
N GLY A 73 -3.10 7.41 34.98
CA GLY A 73 -3.06 8.14 33.71
C GLY A 73 -1.71 8.01 32.97
N LEU A 74 -0.60 8.13 33.70
CA LEU A 74 0.75 7.98 33.13
C LEU A 74 1.02 6.52 32.73
N ALA A 75 0.60 5.56 33.56
CA ALA A 75 0.73 4.14 33.26
C ALA A 75 -0.03 3.76 31.97
N THR A 76 -1.25 4.28 31.79
CA THR A 76 -2.05 4.10 30.57
C THR A 76 -1.39 4.75 29.35
N ALA A 77 -0.92 5.99 29.47
CA ALA A 77 -0.22 6.68 28.39
C ALA A 77 1.06 5.94 27.99
N ARG A 78 1.82 5.41 28.96
CA ARG A 78 3.02 4.60 28.70
C ARG A 78 2.69 3.29 27.98
N ALA A 79 1.64 2.60 28.40
CA ALA A 79 1.21 1.37 27.74
C ALA A 79 0.78 1.62 26.28
N GLU A 80 0.06 2.70 26.03
CA GLU A 80 -0.34 3.07 24.67
C GLU A 80 0.84 3.51 23.80
N ALA A 81 1.82 4.22 24.38
CA ALA A 81 3.06 4.56 23.69
C ALA A 81 3.84 3.31 23.28
N VAL A 82 3.94 2.31 24.17
CA VAL A 82 4.56 0.99 23.86
C VAL A 82 3.82 0.30 22.71
N ARG A 83 2.48 0.27 22.75
CA ARG A 83 1.64 -0.35 21.70
C ARG A 83 1.85 0.31 20.34
N LEU A 84 1.82 1.64 20.28
CA LEU A 84 2.04 2.40 19.03
C LEU A 84 3.47 2.21 18.49
N ALA A 85 4.47 2.23 19.37
CA ALA A 85 5.86 2.00 18.97
C ALA A 85 6.08 0.57 18.46
N GLY A 86 5.43 -0.42 19.08
CA GLY A 86 5.38 -1.80 18.58
C GLY A 86 4.78 -1.89 17.18
N ARG A 87 3.62 -1.23 16.96
CA ARG A 87 2.98 -1.21 15.63
C ARG A 87 3.87 -0.58 14.55
N VAL A 88 4.60 0.50 14.87
CA VAL A 88 5.57 1.09 13.93
C VAL A 88 6.68 0.11 13.59
N ALA A 89 7.16 -0.69 14.56
CA ALA A 89 8.20 -1.69 14.32
C ALA A 89 7.70 -2.84 13.42
N GLU A 90 6.46 -3.30 13.62
CA GLU A 90 5.81 -4.29 12.74
C GLU A 90 5.67 -3.76 11.31
N LEU A 91 5.13 -2.55 11.15
CA LEU A 91 4.97 -1.90 9.84
C LEU A 91 6.30 -1.70 9.11
N ASP A 92 7.38 -1.39 9.85
CA ASP A 92 8.74 -1.33 9.29
C ASP A 92 9.20 -2.69 8.72
N ILE A 93 8.83 -3.80 9.36
CA ILE A 93 9.13 -5.17 8.88
C ILE A 93 8.28 -5.48 7.64
N GLU A 94 6.99 -5.19 7.69
CA GLU A 94 6.06 -5.39 6.56
C GLU A 94 6.50 -4.59 5.32
N LEU A 95 6.88 -3.32 5.48
CA LEU A 95 7.41 -2.47 4.40
C LEU A 95 8.71 -3.01 3.80
N LYS A 96 9.58 -3.61 4.63
CA LYS A 96 10.80 -4.25 4.16
C LYS A 96 10.49 -5.51 3.36
N GLY A 97 9.56 -6.34 3.84
CA GLY A 97 9.08 -7.52 3.13
C GLY A 97 8.45 -7.16 1.78
N ASN A 98 7.56 -6.18 1.77
CA ASN A 98 6.93 -5.64 0.56
C ASN A 98 7.99 -5.15 -0.46
N ARG A 99 8.99 -4.36 -0.02
CA ARG A 99 10.09 -3.92 -0.90
C ARG A 99 10.88 -5.09 -1.48
N ALA A 100 11.14 -6.14 -0.69
CA ALA A 100 11.84 -7.32 -1.17
C ALA A 100 11.04 -8.07 -2.25
N GLN A 101 9.73 -8.21 -2.07
CA GLN A 101 8.83 -8.80 -3.07
C GLN A 101 8.77 -7.97 -4.37
N LEU A 102 8.64 -6.65 -4.25
CA LEU A 102 8.72 -5.74 -5.41
C LEU A 102 10.06 -5.90 -6.14
N THR A 103 11.17 -5.98 -5.40
CA THR A 103 12.51 -6.16 -5.99
C THR A 103 12.59 -7.46 -6.78
N ALA A 104 12.11 -8.58 -6.22
CA ALA A 104 12.11 -9.88 -6.90
C ALA A 104 11.30 -9.87 -8.20
N LEU A 105 10.12 -9.25 -8.20
CA LEU A 105 9.29 -9.12 -9.40
C LEU A 105 9.94 -8.23 -10.46
N VAL A 106 10.46 -7.06 -10.07
CA VAL A 106 11.13 -6.14 -10.99
C VAL A 106 12.37 -6.80 -11.60
N THR A 107 13.22 -7.46 -10.81
CA THR A 107 14.39 -8.20 -11.31
C THR A 107 14.02 -9.24 -12.35
N THR A 108 12.85 -9.88 -12.20
CA THR A 108 12.38 -10.91 -13.13
C THR A 108 11.87 -10.30 -14.45
N ARG A 109 11.25 -9.12 -14.41
CA ARG A 109 10.59 -8.52 -15.58
C ARG A 109 11.44 -7.52 -16.35
N ALA A 110 12.13 -6.65 -15.62
CA ALA A 110 12.84 -5.50 -16.17
C ALA A 110 14.05 -5.16 -15.28
N PRO A 111 15.05 -6.06 -15.20
CA PRO A 111 16.24 -5.84 -14.38
C PRO A 111 17.02 -4.58 -14.78
N GLU A 112 16.91 -4.14 -16.04
CA GLU A 112 17.49 -2.90 -16.55
C GLU A 112 17.02 -1.65 -15.78
N LEU A 113 15.79 -1.65 -15.25
CA LEU A 113 15.29 -0.55 -14.44
C LEU A 113 16.05 -0.41 -13.12
N LEU A 114 16.50 -1.52 -12.53
CA LEU A 114 17.28 -1.49 -11.28
C LEU A 114 18.74 -1.06 -11.50
N ALA A 115 19.23 -1.13 -12.74
CA ALA A 115 20.56 -0.67 -13.11
C ALA A 115 20.61 0.86 -13.32
N MET A 116 19.46 1.51 -13.50
CA MET A 116 19.39 2.95 -13.67
C MET A 116 19.67 3.69 -12.35
N PRO A 117 20.61 4.64 -12.31
CA PRO A 117 20.87 5.45 -11.13
C PRO A 117 19.60 6.18 -10.64
N GLY A 118 19.31 6.06 -9.34
CA GLY A 118 18.13 6.68 -8.73
C GLY A 118 16.82 5.89 -8.86
N VAL A 119 16.79 4.80 -9.63
CA VAL A 119 15.59 3.95 -9.76
C VAL A 119 15.68 2.76 -8.80
N GLY A 120 14.92 2.84 -7.72
CA GLY A 120 14.74 1.73 -6.80
C GLY A 120 13.57 0.82 -7.19
N ALA A 121 13.47 -0.35 -6.56
CA ALA A 121 12.41 -1.33 -6.83
C ALA A 121 10.98 -0.78 -6.75
N VAL A 122 10.71 0.19 -5.87
CA VAL A 122 9.39 0.82 -5.75
C VAL A 122 9.10 1.70 -6.97
N THR A 123 10.03 2.57 -7.34
CA THR A 123 9.93 3.42 -8.54
C THR A 123 9.80 2.59 -9.81
N ALA A 124 10.62 1.54 -9.94
CA ALA A 124 10.55 0.61 -11.07
C ALA A 124 9.19 -0.10 -11.16
N ALA A 125 8.63 -0.53 -10.02
CA ALA A 125 7.32 -1.15 -9.97
C ALA A 125 6.20 -0.19 -10.41
N VAL A 126 6.24 1.07 -9.96
CA VAL A 126 5.27 2.10 -10.39
C VAL A 126 5.37 2.35 -11.90
N VAL A 127 6.59 2.48 -12.44
CA VAL A 127 6.79 2.65 -13.89
C VAL A 127 6.23 1.47 -14.68
N LEU A 128 6.45 0.24 -14.21
CA LEU A 128 5.86 -0.97 -14.83
C LEU A 128 4.33 -0.99 -14.70
N CYS A 129 3.79 -0.49 -13.58
CA CYS A 129 2.35 -0.33 -13.37
C CYS A 129 1.71 0.63 -14.38
N ASP A 130 2.31 1.81 -14.55
CA ASP A 130 1.76 2.89 -15.36
C ASP A 130 1.88 2.59 -16.87
N TRP A 131 3.02 2.04 -17.29
CA TRP A 131 3.28 1.80 -18.72
C TRP A 131 2.52 0.59 -19.28
N SER A 132 2.12 -0.35 -18.42
CA SER A 132 1.39 -1.55 -18.86
C SER A 132 -0.08 -1.26 -19.20
N GLY A 133 -0.62 -0.11 -18.76
CA GLY A 133 -2.04 0.22 -18.87
C GLY A 133 -2.94 -0.76 -18.09
N PRO A 134 -4.13 -0.35 -17.63
CA PRO A 134 -5.10 -1.32 -17.15
C PRO A 134 -5.54 -2.20 -18.32
N PRO A 135 -5.79 -3.52 -18.12
CA PRO A 135 -6.59 -4.26 -19.09
C PRO A 135 -7.94 -3.53 -19.19
N ARG A 136 -8.33 -3.09 -20.40
CA ARG A 136 -9.62 -2.42 -20.61
C ARG A 136 -10.75 -3.38 -20.23
N ALA A 137 -11.24 -3.30 -19.00
CA ALA A 137 -12.50 -3.90 -18.58
C ALA A 137 -13.63 -3.06 -19.20
N GLY A 138 -13.93 -3.30 -20.48
CA GLY A 138 -14.86 -2.47 -21.22
C GLY A 138 -14.95 -2.78 -22.71
N ALA A 139 -14.93 -4.04 -23.10
CA ALA A 139 -15.46 -4.48 -24.39
C ALA A 139 -16.45 -5.63 -24.16
N GLN A 140 -17.35 -5.45 -23.19
CA GLN A 140 -18.66 -6.10 -23.26
C GLN A 140 -19.30 -5.55 -24.54
N ARG A 141 -19.17 -6.27 -25.65
CA ARG A 141 -20.04 -6.07 -26.80
C ARG A 141 -21.46 -6.30 -26.29
N SER A 142 -22.22 -5.24 -26.04
CA SER A 142 -23.68 -5.32 -26.05
C SER A 142 -24.10 -5.71 -27.46
N ARG A 143 -24.08 -7.01 -27.77
CA ARG A 143 -24.94 -7.59 -28.79
C ARG A 143 -26.33 -7.72 -28.16
N HIS A 144 -26.97 -6.58 -27.95
CA HIS A 144 -28.41 -6.54 -27.77
C HIS A 144 -28.93 -5.63 -28.89
N GLY A 145 -29.20 -6.26 -30.03
CA GLY A 145 -29.95 -5.60 -31.09
C GLY A 145 -31.36 -5.34 -30.57
N PRO A 146 -31.97 -4.17 -30.86
CA PRO A 146 -33.36 -3.97 -30.51
C PRO A 146 -34.22 -4.87 -31.41
N ASP A 147 -34.87 -5.84 -30.77
CA ASP A 147 -35.97 -6.63 -31.30
C ASP A 147 -37.13 -5.69 -31.67
N ARG A 148 -37.23 -5.29 -32.94
CA ARG A 148 -38.36 -4.53 -33.46
C ARG A 148 -39.50 -5.49 -33.79
N ARG A 149 -40.28 -5.85 -32.78
CA ARG A 149 -41.61 -6.43 -32.98
C ARG A 149 -42.69 -5.35 -32.90
N HIS A 150 -43.49 -5.34 -33.95
CA HIS A 150 -44.82 -4.75 -34.11
C HIS A 150 -45.02 -3.23 -34.00
N LEU A 151 -45.16 -2.61 -35.17
CA LEU A 151 -46.17 -1.56 -35.42
C LEU A 151 -47.31 -2.20 -36.25
N PRO A 152 -48.58 -1.86 -36.00
CA PRO A 152 -49.69 -2.32 -36.84
C PRO A 152 -49.75 -1.55 -38.16
N ASP A 153 -50.08 -2.27 -39.23
CA ASP A 153 -50.36 -1.72 -40.56
C ASP A 153 -51.50 -0.70 -40.50
N SER A 154 -51.22 0.51 -40.97
CA SER A 154 -52.23 1.52 -41.31
C SER A 154 -52.26 1.67 -42.82
N SER A 155 -52.93 0.72 -43.48
CA SER A 155 -53.30 0.83 -44.89
C SER A 155 -54.58 1.65 -45.00
N VAL A 156 -54.43 2.97 -45.15
CA VAL A 156 -55.47 3.82 -45.77
C VAL A 156 -54.75 4.68 -46.79
N LEU A 157 -55.06 4.42 -48.07
CA LEU A 157 -55.10 5.30 -49.25
C LEU A 157 -54.68 4.48 -50.50
N GLY A 158 -55.66 4.19 -51.35
CA GLY A 158 -55.48 3.56 -52.67
C GLY A 158 -56.54 2.53 -52.97
#